data_AF-A0A926ARI7-F1
#
_entry.id   AF-A0A926ARI7-F1
#
_cell.length_a   1.000
_cell.length_b   1.000
_cell.length_c   1.000
_cell.angle_alpha   90.00
_cell.angle_beta   90.00
_cell.angle_gamma   90.00
#
_symmetry.space_group_name_H-M   'P 1'
#
loop_
_entity.id
_entity.type
_entity.pdbx_description
1 polymer ?
#
loop_
_entity_poly.entity_id
_entity_poly.type
_entity_poly.pdbx_seq_one_letter_code
_entity_poly.pdbx_strand_id
1 'polypeptide(L)' 'MSKFAVILPAAGRSSRFAAQQSKKKVFVELKGRPVWVRSAEAFCNRDDVVQT' A
#
# COMPACT_ATOMS: atom_id res chain seq x y z
N MET A 1 0.98 -20.72 12.59
CA MET A 1 1.48 -20.09 11.35
C MET A 1 2.86 -19.52 11.64
N SER A 2 3.81 -19.60 10.70
CA SER A 2 5.12 -18.94 10.85
C SER A 2 4.94 -17.42 10.84
N LYS A 3 5.66 -16.71 11.70
CA LYS A 3 5.65 -15.24 11.74
C LYS A 3 6.48 -14.66 10.60
N PHE A 4 6.04 -13.55 10.02
CA PHE A 4 6.79 -12.85 8.96
C PHE A 4 6.58 -11.34 9.00
N ALA A 5 7.49 -10.61 8.37
CA ALA A 5 7.42 -9.17 8.17
C ALA A 5 7.00 -8.83 6.72
N VAL A 6 6.32 -7.68 6.54
CA VAL A 6 5.86 -7.21 5.23
C VAL A 6 6.50 -5.86 4.91
N ILE A 7 7.06 -5.74 3.70
CA ILE A 7 7.58 -4.47 3.16
C ILE A 7 6.66 -4.01 2.04
N LEU A 8 6.16 -2.77 2.14
CA LEU A 8 5.28 -2.15 1.14
C LEU A 8 6.08 -1.13 0.29
N PRO A 9 6.60 -1.51 -0.89
CA PRO A 9 7.32 -0.57 -1.74
C PRO A 9 6.38 0.48 -2.34
N ALA A 10 6.42 1.70 -1.80
CA ALA A 10 5.53 2.80 -2.17
C ALA A 10 6.25 4.02 -2.80
N ALA A 11 7.56 3.94 -3.06
CA ALA A 11 8.40 5.09 -3.46
C ALA A 11 8.36 5.45 -4.97
N GLY A 12 7.57 4.76 -5.80
CA GLY A 12 7.63 4.91 -7.26
C GLY A 12 7.15 6.27 -7.81
N ARG A 13 7.80 6.76 -8.88
CA ARG A 13 7.49 8.05 -9.53
C ARG A 13 6.18 8.12 -10.34
N SER A 14 5.42 7.02 -10.43
CA SER A 14 4.11 6.98 -11.10
C SER A 14 4.12 7.31 -12.60
N SER A 15 5.23 7.07 -13.33
CA SER A 15 5.39 7.44 -14.75
C SER A 15 4.39 6.80 -15.73
N ARG A 16 3.80 5.65 -15.40
CA ARG A 16 2.79 4.94 -16.21
C ARG A 16 1.36 5.17 -15.73
N PHE A 17 1.18 5.86 -14.61
CA PHE A 17 -0.14 6.10 -14.05
C PHE A 17 -0.78 7.28 -14.80
N ALA A 18 -1.54 6.96 -15.83
CA ALA A 18 -2.08 7.93 -16.79
C ALA A 18 -3.12 8.89 -16.18
N ALA A 19 -3.78 8.48 -15.08
CA ALA A 19 -4.72 9.33 -14.36
C ALA A 19 -3.96 10.32 -13.47
N GLN A 20 -3.87 11.58 -13.91
CA GLN A 20 -3.29 12.71 -13.17
C GLN A 20 -1.76 12.63 -13.02
N GLN A 21 -1.05 13.15 -14.02
CA GLN A 21 0.42 13.33 -14.06
C GLN A 21 1.00 14.03 -12.80
N SER A 22 0.16 14.73 -12.02
CA SER A 22 0.53 15.40 -10.77
C SER A 22 0.31 14.58 -9.49
N LYS A 23 -0.47 13.48 -9.52
CA LYS A 23 -0.76 12.68 -8.32
C LYS A 23 0.07 11.41 -8.26
N LYS A 24 0.60 11.09 -7.08
CA LYS A 24 1.26 9.80 -6.85
C LYS A 24 0.21 8.69 -6.81
N LYS A 25 0.46 7.60 -7.54
CA LYS A 25 -0.44 6.43 -7.63
C LYS A 25 -0.88 5.88 -6.27
N VAL A 26 0.00 5.96 -5.27
CA VAL A 26 -0.23 5.42 -3.93
C VAL A 26 -1.25 6.22 -3.11
N PHE A 27 -1.40 7.51 -3.40
CA PHE A 27 -2.33 8.41 -2.70
C PHE A 27 -3.68 8.55 -3.39
N VAL A 28 -3.84 7.96 -4.57
CA VAL A 28 -5.15 7.94 -5.25
C VAL A 28 -6.10 7.09 -4.43
N GLU A 29 -7.33 7.57 -4.31
CA GLU A 29 -8.36 6.86 -3.58
C GLU A 29 -8.99 5.76 -4.43
N LEU A 30 -9.21 4.62 -3.80
CA LEU A 30 -10.08 3.57 -4.28
C LEU A 30 -11.19 3.41 -3.24
N LYS A 31 -12.46 3.64 -3.63
CA LYS A 31 -13.61 3.60 -2.71
C LYS A 31 -13.36 4.46 -1.44
N GLY A 32 -12.97 5.73 -1.62
CA GLY A 32 -12.79 6.70 -0.53
C GLY A 32 -11.60 6.48 0.39
N ARG A 33 -10.65 5.59 0.05
CA ARG A 33 -9.40 5.42 0.81
C ARG A 33 -8.17 5.31 -0.09
N PRO A 34 -7.03 5.91 0.28
CA PRO A 34 -5.80 5.78 -0.49
C PRO A 34 -5.40 4.33 -0.70
N VAL A 35 -4.91 4.02 -1.90
CA VAL A 35 -4.51 2.65 -2.28
C VAL A 35 -3.47 2.08 -1.30
N TRP A 36 -2.52 2.89 -0.84
CA TRP A 36 -1.48 2.39 0.09
C TRP A 36 -2.07 1.93 1.44
N VAL A 37 -3.08 2.65 1.96
CA VAL A 37 -3.75 2.27 3.21
C VAL A 37 -4.47 0.95 3.01
N ARG A 38 -5.22 0.80 1.92
CA ARG A 38 -5.92 -0.45 1.61
C ARG A 38 -4.98 -1.63 1.47
N SER A 39 -3.79 -1.42 0.90
CA SER A 39 -2.75 -2.45 0.81
C SER A 39 -2.21 -2.84 2.19
N ALA A 40 -1.99 -1.89 3.10
CA ALA A 40 -1.54 -2.16 4.46
C ALA A 40 -2.58 -2.93 5.28
N GLU A 41 -3.87 -2.62 5.10
CA GLU A 41 -4.99 -3.26 5.82
C GLU A 41 -5.13 -4.76 5.56
N ALA A 42 -4.64 -5.25 4.43
CA ALA A 42 -4.60 -6.69 4.14
C ALA A 42 -3.67 -7.46 5.09
N PHE A 43 -2.73 -6.77 5.75
CA PHE A 43 -1.71 -7.38 6.59
C PHE A 43 -1.75 -6.90 8.04
N CYS A 44 -2.12 -5.64 8.31
CA CYS A 44 -2.01 -5.06 9.66
C CYS A 44 -2.91 -5.73 10.71
N ASN A 45 -3.97 -6.43 10.28
CA ASN A 45 -4.93 -7.09 11.17
C ASN A 45 -4.68 -8.60 11.30
N ARG A 46 -3.55 -9.10 10.83
CA ARG A 46 -3.20 -10.52 10.91
C ARG A 46 -2.20 -10.78 12.03
N ASP A 47 -2.49 -11.76 12.88
CA ASP A 47 -1.64 -12.12 14.03
C ASP A 47 -0.28 -12.73 13.64
N ASP A 48 -0.15 -13.21 12.40
CA ASP A 48 1.08 -13.80 11.87
C ASP A 48 2.01 -12.77 11.19
N VAL A 49 1.58 -11.52 11.07
CA VAL A 49 2.38 -10.40 10.54
C VAL A 49 2.95 -9.58 11.71
N VAL A 50 4.28 -9.54 11.84
CA VAL A 50 4.96 -8.90 12.97
C VAL A 50 6.12 -8.00 12.52
N GLN A 51 6.47 -7.02 13.36
CA GLN A 51 7.59 -6.10 13.18
C GLN A 51 8.62 -6.31 14.30
N THR A 52 9.14 -7.52 14.46
CA THR A 52 10.16 -7.87 15.46
C THR A 52 10.91 -9.11 15.03
#